data_AF-A0A7S1NR03-F1
#
_entry.id   AF-A0A7S1NR03-F1
#
_cell.length_a   1.000
_cell.length_b   1.000
_cell.length_c   1.000
_cell.angle_alpha   90.00
_cell.angle_beta   90.00
_cell.angle_gamma   90.00
#
_symmetry.space_group_name_H-M   'P 1'
#
loop_
_entity.id
_entity.type
_entity.pdbx_description
1 polymer ?
#
loop_
_entity_poly.entity_id
_entity_poly.type
_entity_poly.pdbx_seq_one_letter_code
_entity_poly.pdbx_strand_id
1 'polypeptide(L)'
;SPLLVAGDSGLPEFDMQMEDLQLVRARPRLLLMQFQAMLLKRLHCARRDTRFQFCLVVLPVLVVVGALLLTEIAAPNPSLLLTPEQYPEMLHKSTEIVLSDPGPKYKWQPAEYAGVSYLPLTNASGANSLNITRWMLDTLHTHPIPRWGAYVVDDTIAYAADGPVLMDTVMHNSTAFHALPTFYGELLKHKLRKLLDAPGLNLTFTAHTLPLSDRAEAEFDTIKLVGAAIIILFPFTFIPANFASFLVKERACKAKHLQLVSGVHPAVY
;
A
#
# COMPACT_ATOMS: atom_id res chain seq x y z
N SER A 1 -5.07 -107.80 37.24
CA SER A 1 -5.29 -106.55 37.98
C SER A 1 -3.98 -106.08 38.60
N PRO A 2 -3.68 -104.77 38.67
CA PRO A 2 -4.35 -103.64 38.02
C PRO A 2 -3.83 -103.53 36.56
N LEU A 3 -3.33 -102.46 35.91
CA LEU A 3 -3.06 -101.03 36.23
C LEU A 3 -3.03 -100.21 34.89
N LEU A 4 -2.57 -98.96 34.97
CA LEU A 4 -2.47 -97.91 33.95
C LEU A 4 -0.98 -97.76 33.47
N VAL A 5 -0.59 -96.99 32.45
CA VAL A 5 -0.94 -95.59 32.09
C VAL A 5 -0.91 -95.38 30.55
N ALA A 6 -1.74 -94.45 30.06
CA ALA A 6 -1.74 -94.01 28.66
C ALA A 6 -0.70 -92.89 28.40
N GLY A 7 -0.01 -92.94 27.26
CA GLY A 7 0.94 -91.91 26.82
C GLY A 7 0.28 -90.86 25.91
N ASP A 8 0.79 -89.63 25.98
CA ASP A 8 0.24 -88.42 25.34
C ASP A 8 -0.13 -88.55 23.84
N SER A 9 -1.26 -87.92 23.48
CA SER A 9 -1.62 -87.58 22.09
C SER A 9 -2.35 -86.24 22.05
N GLY A 10 -1.61 -85.15 22.21
CA GLY A 10 -2.09 -83.76 22.17
C GLY A 10 -0.92 -82.80 21.89
N LEU A 11 -1.21 -81.48 21.81
CA LEU A 11 -0.24 -80.41 21.52
C LEU A 11 0.39 -80.48 20.10
N PRO A 12 -0.41 -80.15 19.07
CA PRO A 12 -0.02 -78.96 18.30
C PRO A 12 -1.17 -77.96 18.08
N GLU A 13 -2.42 -78.37 18.27
CA GLU A 13 -3.61 -77.56 17.92
C GLU A 13 -3.94 -76.50 18.99
N PHE A 14 -3.60 -76.77 20.26
CA PHE A 14 -3.87 -75.88 21.39
C PHE A 14 -2.95 -74.66 21.46
N ASP A 15 -1.66 -74.81 21.12
CA ASP A 15 -0.72 -73.68 21.08
C ASP A 15 -1.08 -72.69 19.97
N MET A 16 -1.46 -73.19 18.79
CA MET A 16 -1.90 -72.38 17.65
C MET A 16 -3.12 -71.51 18.02
N GLN A 17 -4.10 -72.07 18.72
CA GLN A 17 -5.27 -71.33 19.21
C GLN A 17 -4.91 -70.31 20.30
N MET A 18 -3.91 -70.59 21.14
CA MET A 18 -3.39 -69.66 22.14
C MET A 18 -2.61 -68.50 21.52
N GLU A 19 -1.82 -68.72 20.47
CA GLU A 19 -1.17 -67.65 19.71
C GLU A 19 -2.20 -66.73 19.02
N ASP A 20 -3.21 -67.30 18.37
CA ASP A 20 -4.29 -66.51 17.74
C ASP A 20 -5.08 -65.67 18.77
N LEU A 21 -5.39 -66.23 19.94
CA LEU A 21 -6.03 -65.49 21.05
C LEU A 21 -5.15 -64.35 21.58
N GLN A 22 -3.83 -64.56 21.69
CA GLN A 22 -2.91 -63.49 22.09
C GLN A 22 -2.74 -62.43 21.00
N LEU A 23 -2.67 -62.83 19.72
CA LEU A 23 -2.67 -61.92 18.57
C LEU A 23 -3.91 -61.02 18.57
N VAL A 24 -5.11 -61.61 18.70
CA VAL A 24 -6.38 -60.85 18.79
C VAL A 24 -6.36 -59.86 19.96
N ARG A 25 -5.83 -60.26 21.13
CA ARG A 25 -5.73 -59.39 22.31
C ARG A 25 -4.67 -58.30 22.18
N ALA A 26 -3.64 -58.51 21.36
CA ALA A 26 -2.55 -57.56 21.10
C ALA A 26 -2.86 -56.54 19.98
N ARG A 27 -3.75 -56.87 19.02
CA ARG A 27 -4.13 -56.03 17.86
C ARG A 27 -4.25 -54.52 18.15
N PRO A 28 -5.03 -54.03 19.14
CA PRO A 28 -5.18 -52.59 19.37
C PRO A 28 -3.88 -51.90 19.82
N ARG A 29 -3.01 -52.60 20.58
CA ARG A 29 -1.68 -52.08 20.94
C ARG A 29 -0.76 -52.06 19.73
N LEU A 30 -0.79 -53.11 18.89
CA LEU A 30 0.00 -53.19 17.65
C LEU A 30 -0.36 -52.06 16.69
N LEU A 31 -1.65 -51.79 16.47
CA LEU A 31 -2.14 -50.68 15.64
C LEU A 31 -1.71 -49.32 16.19
N LEU A 32 -1.76 -49.11 17.51
CA LEU A 32 -1.27 -47.89 18.14
C LEU A 32 0.25 -47.70 17.98
N MET A 33 1.04 -48.77 18.09
CA MET A 33 2.49 -48.73 17.87
C MET A 33 2.83 -48.47 16.39
N GLN A 34 2.09 -49.06 15.43
CA GLN A 34 2.20 -48.74 14.01
C GLN A 34 1.86 -47.26 13.75
N PHE A 35 0.79 -46.74 14.36
CA PHE A 35 0.39 -45.33 14.23
C PHE A 35 1.42 -44.36 14.81
N GLN A 36 1.97 -44.67 16.00
CA GLN A 36 3.06 -43.88 16.61
C GLN A 36 4.33 -43.91 15.74
N ALA A 37 4.68 -45.06 15.15
CA ALA A 37 5.80 -45.16 14.22
C ALA A 37 5.57 -44.33 12.94
N MET A 38 4.34 -44.33 12.39
CA MET A 38 3.96 -43.48 11.26
C MET A 38 4.04 -41.99 11.58
N LEU A 39 3.58 -41.57 12.76
CA LEU A 39 3.73 -40.19 13.24
C LEU A 39 5.20 -39.81 13.46
N LEU A 40 6.02 -40.69 14.04
CA LEU A 40 7.45 -40.44 14.25
C LEU A 40 8.24 -40.36 12.93
N LYS A 41 7.90 -41.18 11.93
CA LYS A 41 8.41 -41.07 10.56
C LYS A 41 8.04 -39.71 9.96
N ARG A 42 6.76 -39.31 10.07
CA ARG A 42 6.28 -38.03 9.56
C ARG A 42 6.97 -36.84 10.23
N LEU A 43 7.18 -36.90 11.55
CA LEU A 43 7.92 -35.91 12.32
C LEU A 43 9.40 -35.82 11.90
N HIS A 44 10.04 -36.97 11.63
CA HIS A 44 11.43 -37.00 11.13
C HIS A 44 11.57 -36.42 9.72
N CYS A 45 10.67 -36.78 8.79
CA CYS A 45 10.65 -36.19 7.45
C CYS A 45 10.42 -34.67 7.53
N ALA A 46 9.43 -34.24 8.32
CA ALA A 46 9.16 -32.83 8.58
C ALA A 46 10.40 -32.09 9.10
N ARG A 47 10.98 -32.55 10.21
CA ARG A 47 12.17 -31.95 10.84
C ARG A 47 13.43 -31.98 9.95
N ARG A 48 13.48 -32.84 8.93
CA ARG A 48 14.58 -32.91 7.95
C ARG A 48 14.39 -31.95 6.76
N ASP A 49 13.14 -31.62 6.39
CA ASP A 49 12.81 -30.66 5.31
C ASP A 49 12.90 -29.19 5.77
N THR A 50 13.90 -28.84 6.60
CA THR A 50 13.99 -27.55 7.32
C THR A 50 13.86 -26.33 6.42
N ARG A 51 14.45 -26.34 5.22
CA ARG A 51 14.37 -25.24 4.25
C ARG A 51 12.94 -25.01 3.75
N PHE A 52 12.20 -26.08 3.49
CA PHE A 52 10.82 -26.02 3.03
C PHE A 52 9.88 -25.61 4.18
N GLN A 53 10.08 -26.17 5.37
CA GLN A 53 9.34 -25.76 6.58
C GLN A 53 9.57 -24.29 6.94
N PHE A 54 10.82 -23.81 6.83
CA PHE A 54 11.17 -22.41 7.07
C PHE A 54 10.39 -21.49 6.11
N CYS A 55 10.43 -21.74 4.80
CA CYS A 55 9.64 -20.97 3.84
C CYS A 55 8.13 -21.06 4.13
N LEU A 56 7.60 -22.24 4.46
CA LEU A 56 6.18 -22.47 4.78
C LEU A 56 5.69 -21.83 6.07
N VAL A 57 6.58 -21.32 6.94
CA VAL A 57 6.19 -20.59 8.16
C VAL A 57 6.54 -19.10 8.02
N VAL A 58 7.77 -18.80 7.60
CA VAL A 58 8.29 -17.44 7.51
C VAL A 58 7.61 -16.65 6.39
N LEU A 59 7.35 -17.24 5.22
CA LEU A 59 6.67 -16.51 4.14
C LEU A 59 5.22 -16.16 4.54
N PRO A 60 4.41 -17.08 5.10
CA PRO A 60 3.13 -16.71 5.71
C PRO A 60 3.20 -15.62 6.77
N VAL A 61 4.12 -15.70 7.72
CA VAL A 61 4.26 -14.66 8.76
C VAL A 61 4.63 -13.31 8.15
N LEU A 62 5.58 -13.26 7.21
CA LEU A 62 5.96 -12.01 6.53
C LEU A 62 4.81 -11.42 5.69
N VAL A 63 4.03 -12.24 5.00
CA VAL A 63 2.88 -11.76 4.19
C VAL A 63 1.74 -11.27 5.09
N VAL A 64 1.46 -11.94 6.22
CA VAL A 64 0.47 -11.49 7.20
C VAL A 64 0.92 -10.19 7.87
N VAL A 65 2.19 -10.07 8.27
CA VAL A 65 2.74 -8.82 8.81
C VAL A 65 2.66 -7.69 7.78
N GLY A 66 2.99 -7.96 6.51
CA GLY A 66 2.83 -7.00 5.42
C GLY A 66 1.38 -6.55 5.21
N ALA A 67 0.42 -7.48 5.27
CA ALA A 67 -1.00 -7.16 5.15
C ALA A 67 -1.52 -6.27 6.31
N LEU A 68 -1.06 -6.52 7.54
CA LEU A 68 -1.41 -5.70 8.71
C LEU A 68 -0.74 -4.31 8.64
N LEU A 69 0.51 -4.23 8.21
CA LEU A 69 1.19 -2.94 7.99
C LEU A 69 0.52 -2.10 6.90
N LEU A 70 -0.16 -2.72 5.92
CA LEU A 70 -0.98 -2.01 4.93
C LEU A 70 -2.30 -1.47 5.53
N THR A 71 -2.85 -2.08 6.58
CA THR A 71 -4.06 -1.54 7.26
C THR A 71 -3.75 -0.35 8.17
N GLU A 72 -2.52 -0.22 8.66
CA GLU A 72 -2.04 0.94 9.44
C GLU A 72 -1.83 2.21 8.59
N ILE A 73 -2.01 2.13 7.26
CA ILE A 73 -1.94 3.32 6.39
C ILE A 73 -3.22 4.16 6.60
N ALA A 74 -3.08 5.20 7.41
CA ALA A 74 -4.12 6.18 7.69
C ALA A 74 -4.56 6.95 6.42
N ALA A 75 -5.81 7.41 6.40
CA ALA A 75 -6.33 8.23 5.30
C ALA A 75 -5.57 9.58 5.24
N PRO A 76 -4.98 9.96 4.09
CA PRO A 76 -4.09 11.11 4.00
C PRO A 76 -4.85 12.44 3.97
N ASN A 77 -5.23 12.92 5.16
CA ASN A 77 -5.89 14.21 5.38
C ASN A 77 -5.04 15.23 6.19
N PRO A 78 -3.73 15.44 5.88
CA PRO A 78 -2.94 16.47 6.54
C PRO A 78 -3.39 17.87 6.11
N SER A 79 -3.32 18.85 7.01
CA SER A 79 -3.51 20.25 6.65
C SER A 79 -2.34 20.77 5.81
N LEU A 80 -2.63 21.27 4.61
CA LEU A 80 -1.61 21.77 3.69
C LEU A 80 -1.46 23.29 3.79
N LEU A 81 -0.25 23.77 4.04
CA LEU A 81 0.08 25.18 3.96
C LEU A 81 0.20 25.61 2.49
N LEU A 82 -0.59 26.60 2.08
CA LEU A 82 -0.63 27.12 0.72
C LEU A 82 0.43 28.21 0.53
N THR A 83 1.69 27.80 0.40
CA THR A 83 2.82 28.65 0.00
C THR A 83 3.44 28.14 -1.31
N PRO A 84 4.06 28.98 -2.15
CA PRO A 84 4.81 28.53 -3.33
C PRO A 84 5.89 27.48 -2.99
N GLU A 85 6.45 27.56 -1.78
CA GLU A 85 7.45 26.63 -1.23
C GLU A 85 6.98 25.16 -1.16
N GLN A 86 5.66 24.89 -1.18
CA GLN A 86 5.12 23.52 -1.13
C GLN A 86 5.52 22.67 -2.36
N TYR A 87 5.95 23.30 -3.46
CA TYR A 87 6.44 22.63 -4.67
C TYR A 87 7.97 22.79 -4.75
N PRO A 88 8.77 21.71 -4.60
CA PRO A 88 10.22 21.79 -4.72
C PRO A 88 10.70 22.36 -6.06
N GLU A 89 9.93 22.13 -7.12
CA GLU A 89 10.18 22.67 -8.46
C GLU A 89 10.03 24.21 -8.52
N MET A 90 9.17 24.82 -7.68
CA MET A 90 9.11 26.28 -7.50
C MET A 90 10.32 26.84 -6.73
N LEU A 91 10.82 26.11 -5.72
CA LEU A 91 11.92 26.60 -4.88
C LEU A 91 13.26 26.73 -5.62
N HIS A 92 13.50 25.95 -6.66
CA HIS A 92 14.82 25.79 -7.28
C HIS A 92 15.29 26.94 -8.20
N LYS A 93 14.82 28.18 -7.99
CA LYS A 93 15.05 29.37 -8.84
C LYS A 93 14.63 29.19 -10.31
N SER A 94 13.85 28.14 -10.57
CA SER A 94 13.51 27.64 -11.89
C SER A 94 12.00 27.62 -12.10
N THR A 95 11.28 28.65 -11.64
CA THR A 95 9.93 28.93 -12.12
C THR A 95 9.77 30.40 -12.49
N GLU A 96 9.24 30.65 -13.68
CA GLU A 96 8.89 31.98 -14.14
C GLU A 96 7.43 32.27 -13.74
N ILE A 97 7.21 33.48 -13.22
CA ILE A 97 5.87 34.06 -13.08
C ILE A 97 5.76 35.21 -14.07
N VAL A 98 4.74 35.13 -14.91
CA VAL A 98 4.48 36.14 -15.94
C VAL A 98 3.69 37.27 -15.31
N LEU A 99 4.13 38.51 -15.52
CA LEU A 99 3.44 39.71 -15.05
C LEU A 99 2.94 40.53 -16.24
N SER A 100 1.74 41.11 -16.13
CA SER A 100 1.37 42.25 -16.98
C SER A 100 2.29 43.42 -16.67
N ASP A 101 2.70 44.19 -17.68
CA ASP A 101 3.18 45.55 -17.43
C ASP A 101 1.93 46.43 -17.19
N PRO A 102 1.68 46.95 -15.96
CA PRO A 102 0.51 47.77 -15.66
C PRO A 102 0.70 49.22 -16.12
N GLY A 103 1.80 49.52 -16.80
CA GLY A 103 2.15 50.86 -17.25
C GLY A 103 2.55 51.78 -16.08
N PRO A 104 2.52 53.11 -16.30
CA PRO A 104 3.19 54.06 -15.43
C PRO A 104 2.54 54.25 -14.04
N LYS A 105 1.34 53.71 -13.78
CA LYS A 105 0.62 53.89 -12.51
C LYS A 105 0.98 52.87 -11.43
N TYR A 106 1.25 51.63 -11.82
CA TYR A 106 1.64 50.57 -10.89
C TYR A 106 2.88 49.85 -11.40
N LYS A 107 4.05 50.19 -10.85
CA LYS A 107 5.27 49.41 -11.08
C LYS A 107 5.32 48.26 -10.08
N TRP A 108 5.48 47.03 -10.58
CA TRP A 108 5.78 45.89 -9.74
C TRP A 108 7.11 46.10 -9.01
N GLN A 109 7.11 45.96 -7.68
CA GLN A 109 8.33 45.81 -6.90
C GLN A 109 8.46 44.34 -6.50
N PRO A 110 9.43 43.58 -7.06
CA PRO A 110 9.57 42.15 -6.77
C PRO A 110 9.73 41.85 -5.26
N ALA A 111 10.34 42.78 -4.53
CA ALA A 111 10.58 42.67 -3.09
C ALA A 111 9.32 42.77 -2.21
N GLU A 112 8.23 43.40 -2.67
CA GLU A 112 6.99 43.54 -1.89
C GLU A 112 6.19 42.23 -1.81
N TYR A 113 6.37 41.35 -2.79
CA TYR A 113 5.77 40.01 -2.84
C TYR A 113 6.68 39.01 -2.10
N ALA A 114 6.77 39.12 -0.77
CA ALA A 114 7.75 38.36 0.02
C ALA A 114 7.71 36.81 -0.12
N GLY A 115 6.58 36.24 -0.57
CA GLY A 115 6.45 34.80 -0.88
C GLY A 115 6.86 34.40 -2.30
N VAL A 116 7.28 35.37 -3.12
CA VAL A 116 7.47 35.26 -4.58
C VAL A 116 8.77 35.95 -5.04
N SER A 117 9.38 36.78 -4.19
CA SER A 117 10.50 37.69 -4.47
C SER A 117 11.80 37.03 -4.96
N TYR A 118 11.87 35.70 -4.93
CA TYR A 118 13.00 34.87 -5.37
C TYR A 118 12.86 34.33 -6.80
N LEU A 119 11.70 34.52 -7.44
CA LEU A 119 11.39 33.95 -8.75
C LEU A 119 11.69 34.93 -9.90
N PRO A 120 12.25 34.48 -11.05
CA PRO A 120 12.39 35.31 -12.23
C PRO A 120 11.01 35.78 -12.74
N LEU A 121 10.90 37.10 -12.89
CA LEU A 121 9.70 37.76 -13.39
C LEU A 121 9.91 38.18 -14.83
N THR A 122 9.17 37.57 -15.75
CA THR A 122 9.18 37.97 -17.16
C THR A 122 7.99 38.90 -17.41
N ASN A 123 8.30 40.17 -17.67
CA ASN A 123 7.31 41.14 -18.11
C ASN A 123 6.90 40.80 -19.54
N ALA A 124 5.73 40.18 -19.71
CA ALA A 124 5.15 39.96 -21.03
C ALA A 124 4.70 41.31 -21.60
N SER A 125 4.92 41.54 -22.89
CA SER A 125 4.58 42.80 -23.57
C SER A 125 3.07 42.90 -23.84
N GLY A 126 2.26 43.02 -22.79
CA GLY A 126 0.81 43.13 -22.85
C GLY A 126 0.19 43.55 -21.51
N ALA A 127 -0.64 44.60 -21.54
CA ALA A 127 -1.31 45.14 -20.37
C ALA A 127 -2.66 44.46 -20.03
N ASN A 128 -2.96 43.30 -20.63
CA ASN A 128 -4.24 42.60 -20.43
C ASN A 128 -4.11 41.08 -20.61
N SER A 129 -5.08 40.35 -20.06
CA SER A 129 -5.08 38.88 -19.96
C SER A 129 -5.08 38.18 -21.32
N LEU A 130 -5.76 38.74 -22.32
CA LEU A 130 -5.81 38.20 -23.69
C LEU A 130 -4.44 38.23 -24.38
N ASN A 131 -3.69 39.32 -24.24
CA ASN A 131 -2.34 39.42 -24.82
C ASN A 131 -1.33 38.54 -24.07
N ILE A 132 -1.46 38.41 -22.75
CA ILE A 132 -0.62 37.51 -21.95
C ILE A 132 -0.95 36.04 -22.27
N THR A 133 -2.23 35.70 -22.46
CA THR A 133 -2.66 34.36 -22.90
C THR A 133 -2.01 34.00 -24.24
N ARG A 134 -2.05 34.91 -25.23
CA ARG A 134 -1.37 34.69 -26.52
C ARG A 134 0.13 34.50 -26.34
N TRP A 135 0.79 35.41 -25.65
CA TRP A 135 2.24 35.32 -25.42
C TRP A 135 2.64 34.03 -24.69
N MET A 136 1.86 33.56 -23.71
CA MET A 136 2.08 32.29 -23.01
C MET A 136 1.88 31.08 -23.92
N LEU A 137 0.94 31.13 -24.88
CA LEU A 137 0.72 30.09 -25.89
C LEU A 137 1.85 30.07 -26.94
N ASP A 138 2.24 31.24 -27.47
CA ASP A 138 3.33 31.38 -28.45
C ASP A 138 4.67 30.91 -27.87
N THR A 139 4.86 31.06 -26.55
CA THR A 139 6.04 30.60 -25.81
C THR A 139 5.86 29.24 -25.11
N LEU A 140 4.77 28.52 -25.38
CA LEU A 140 4.42 27.29 -24.64
C LEU A 140 5.45 26.16 -24.80
N HIS A 141 6.19 26.13 -25.91
CA HIS A 141 7.23 25.11 -26.18
C HIS A 141 8.65 25.67 -26.22
N THR A 142 8.84 26.96 -25.90
CA THR A 142 10.13 27.66 -26.01
C THR A 142 10.56 28.36 -24.72
N HIS A 143 9.76 28.31 -23.65
CA HIS A 143 10.16 28.82 -22.35
C HIS A 143 11.32 27.98 -21.76
N PRO A 144 12.41 28.60 -21.28
CA PRO A 144 13.56 27.87 -20.72
C PRO A 144 13.33 27.39 -19.28
N ILE A 145 12.25 27.87 -18.63
CA ILE A 145 11.97 27.73 -17.21
C ILE A 145 10.46 27.49 -17.04
N PRO A 146 10.00 26.42 -16.35
CA PRO A 146 8.58 26.08 -16.26
C PRO A 146 7.74 27.17 -15.58
N ARG A 147 6.50 27.34 -16.05
CA ARG A 147 5.58 28.39 -15.61
C ARG A 147 4.41 27.81 -14.85
N TRP A 148 4.14 28.39 -13.69
CA TRP A 148 3.16 27.87 -12.73
C TRP A 148 1.99 28.82 -12.49
N GLY A 149 2.19 30.12 -12.73
CA GLY A 149 1.13 31.12 -12.69
C GLY A 149 1.53 32.41 -13.38
N ALA A 150 0.54 33.28 -13.59
CA ALA A 150 0.70 34.64 -14.05
C ALA A 150 -0.24 35.58 -13.31
N TYR A 151 0.16 36.83 -13.16
CA TYR A 151 -0.68 37.89 -12.59
C TYR A 151 -0.90 38.99 -13.63
N VAL A 152 -2.18 39.29 -13.87
CA VAL A 152 -2.62 40.44 -14.66
C VAL A 152 -3.30 41.40 -13.69
N VAL A 153 -2.67 42.53 -13.40
CA VAL A 153 -3.26 43.61 -12.59
C VAL A 153 -3.90 44.63 -13.52
N ASP A 154 -5.02 45.23 -13.10
CA ASP A 154 -5.78 46.25 -13.85
C ASP A 154 -6.22 45.77 -15.25
N ASP A 155 -6.68 44.51 -15.37
CA ASP A 155 -6.98 43.86 -16.64
C ASP A 155 -8.09 44.57 -17.44
N THR A 156 -7.69 45.25 -18.52
CA THR A 156 -8.56 46.16 -19.30
C THR A 156 -9.67 45.48 -20.11
N ILE A 157 -9.85 44.16 -19.94
CA ILE A 157 -10.82 43.33 -20.67
C ILE A 157 -12.02 42.97 -19.79
N ALA A 158 -11.90 43.10 -18.47
CA ALA A 158 -12.96 42.81 -17.51
C ALA A 158 -14.00 43.95 -17.41
N TYR A 159 -14.77 44.16 -18.47
CA TYR A 159 -15.89 45.11 -18.46
C TYR A 159 -17.04 44.62 -17.59
N ALA A 160 -17.32 45.34 -16.49
CA ALA A 160 -18.59 45.23 -15.77
C ALA A 160 -19.67 46.07 -16.48
N ALA A 161 -20.95 45.74 -16.26
CA ALA A 161 -22.06 46.46 -16.88
C ALA A 161 -22.11 47.95 -16.48
N ASP A 162 -21.65 48.28 -15.27
CA ASP A 162 -21.69 49.64 -14.71
C ASP A 162 -20.41 50.47 -14.99
N GLY A 163 -19.42 49.92 -15.71
CA GLY A 163 -18.21 50.65 -16.12
C GLY A 163 -16.90 49.87 -16.03
N PRO A 164 -15.75 50.56 -16.21
CA PRO A 164 -14.42 49.95 -16.14
C PRO A 164 -14.06 49.62 -14.68
N VAL A 165 -14.28 48.37 -14.28
CA VAL A 165 -13.82 47.85 -12.99
C VAL A 165 -12.43 47.25 -13.18
N LEU A 166 -11.44 47.82 -12.51
CA LEU A 166 -10.08 47.29 -12.50
C LEU A 166 -10.09 45.94 -11.76
N MET A 167 -9.88 44.86 -12.52
CA MET A 167 -9.88 43.48 -12.04
C MET A 167 -8.48 42.89 -12.14
N ASP A 168 -8.17 41.98 -11.21
CA ASP A 168 -6.93 41.20 -11.29
C ASP A 168 -7.25 39.79 -11.76
N THR A 169 -6.64 39.36 -12.86
CA THR A 169 -6.73 37.98 -13.34
C THR A 169 -5.52 37.18 -12.87
N VAL A 170 -5.77 36.21 -11.98
CA VAL A 170 -4.79 35.16 -11.64
C VAL A 170 -4.91 34.03 -12.65
N MET A 171 -3.85 33.80 -13.41
CA MET A 171 -3.71 32.61 -14.27
C MET A 171 -2.87 31.58 -13.51
N HIS A 172 -3.21 30.30 -13.63
CA HIS A 172 -2.50 29.21 -12.94
C HIS A 172 -2.30 28.03 -13.90
N ASN A 173 -1.25 27.25 -13.66
CA ASN A 173 -1.03 25.98 -14.33
C ASN A 173 -1.84 24.88 -13.62
N SER A 174 -2.66 24.13 -14.37
CA SER A 174 -3.50 23.06 -13.85
C SER A 174 -2.80 21.70 -13.71
N THR A 175 -1.56 21.55 -14.17
CA THR A 175 -0.73 20.36 -13.86
C THR A 175 -0.25 20.35 -12.40
N ALA A 176 -0.39 21.48 -11.70
CA ALA A 176 0.05 21.71 -10.33
C ALA A 176 -1.15 21.80 -9.39
N PHE A 177 -1.25 20.87 -8.43
CA PHE A 177 -2.49 20.63 -7.68
C PHE A 177 -3.11 21.87 -7.02
N HIS A 178 -2.44 22.48 -6.05
CA HIS A 178 -2.99 23.62 -5.29
C HIS A 178 -2.51 24.97 -5.82
N ALA A 179 -2.15 25.05 -7.11
CA ALA A 179 -1.61 26.26 -7.72
C ALA A 179 -2.57 27.45 -7.63
N LEU A 180 -3.82 27.31 -8.08
CA LEU A 180 -4.83 28.38 -8.05
C LEU A 180 -4.99 29.02 -6.66
N PRO A 181 -5.32 28.29 -5.57
CA PRO A 181 -5.50 28.90 -4.26
C PRO A 181 -4.18 29.44 -3.67
N THR A 182 -3.01 28.89 -4.06
CA THR A 182 -1.71 29.40 -3.62
C THR A 182 -1.39 30.75 -4.26
N PHE A 183 -1.48 30.88 -5.59
CA PHE A 183 -1.24 32.16 -6.28
C PHE A 183 -2.31 33.21 -5.91
N TYR A 184 -3.57 32.82 -5.76
CA TYR A 184 -4.62 33.71 -5.29
C TYR A 184 -4.35 34.20 -3.85
N GLY A 185 -3.87 33.32 -2.96
CA GLY A 185 -3.46 33.69 -1.60
C GLY A 185 -2.29 34.68 -1.54
N GLU A 186 -1.25 34.50 -2.36
CA GLU A 186 -0.13 35.46 -2.43
C GLU A 186 -0.56 36.82 -3.00
N LEU A 187 -1.47 36.86 -3.99
CA LEU A 187 -2.03 38.12 -4.50
C LEU A 187 -2.84 38.86 -3.42
N LEU A 188 -3.73 38.16 -2.71
CA LEU A 188 -4.50 38.74 -1.61
C LEU A 188 -3.59 39.25 -0.49
N LYS A 189 -2.53 38.49 -0.15
CA LYS A 189 -1.53 38.88 0.85
C LYS A 189 -0.83 40.18 0.48
N HIS A 190 -0.41 40.35 -0.77
CA HIS A 190 0.16 41.62 -1.24
C HIS A 190 -0.87 42.76 -1.22
N LYS A 191 -2.08 42.55 -1.75
CA LYS A 191 -3.12 43.58 -1.75
C LYS A 191 -3.46 44.06 -0.34
N LEU A 192 -3.58 43.15 0.63
CA LEU A 192 -3.86 43.51 2.02
C LEU A 192 -2.70 44.29 2.65
N ARG A 193 -1.43 43.88 2.44
CA ARG A 193 -0.27 44.66 2.90
C ARG A 193 -0.28 46.10 2.37
N LYS A 194 -0.60 46.26 1.09
CA LYS A 194 -0.65 47.56 0.39
C LYS A 194 -1.84 48.43 0.79
N LEU A 195 -3.00 47.82 1.06
CA LEU A 195 -4.21 48.53 1.51
C LEU A 195 -4.15 48.96 2.99
N LEU A 196 -3.40 48.23 3.82
CA LEU A 196 -3.23 48.51 5.26
C LEU A 196 -1.92 49.26 5.58
N ASP A 197 -1.10 49.58 4.57
CA ASP A 197 0.28 50.11 4.72
C ASP A 197 1.13 49.31 5.74
N ALA A 198 0.96 47.99 5.72
CA ALA A 198 1.42 47.07 6.75
C ALA A 198 2.38 46.01 6.18
N PRO A 199 3.63 46.38 5.81
CA PRO A 199 4.57 45.45 5.18
C PRO A 199 4.93 44.24 6.05
N GLY A 200 4.88 44.38 7.37
CA GLY A 200 5.09 43.29 8.34
C GLY A 200 3.92 42.31 8.51
N LEU A 201 2.77 42.53 7.85
CA LEU A 201 1.60 41.66 7.98
C LEU A 201 1.91 40.27 7.41
N ASN A 202 1.85 39.25 8.26
CA ASN A 202 1.98 37.85 7.86
C ASN A 202 0.59 37.19 7.79
N LEU A 203 0.24 36.68 6.61
CA LEU A 203 -1.01 35.97 6.36
C LEU A 203 -0.66 34.59 5.82
N THR A 204 -1.24 33.55 6.41
CA THR A 204 -1.09 32.16 6.00
C THR A 204 -2.42 31.62 5.52
N PHE A 205 -2.43 31.00 4.34
CA PHE A 205 -3.59 30.27 3.83
C PHE A 205 -3.32 28.78 4.02
N THR A 206 -4.29 28.04 4.58
CA THR A 206 -4.18 26.59 4.76
C THR A 206 -5.38 25.89 4.12
N ALA A 207 -5.11 24.86 3.32
CA ALA A 207 -6.13 23.94 2.87
C ALA A 207 -6.32 22.84 3.93
N HIS A 208 -7.51 22.81 4.52
CA HIS A 208 -7.96 21.71 5.38
C HIS A 208 -9.08 20.98 4.66
N THR A 209 -8.93 19.67 4.50
CA THR A 209 -10.04 18.80 4.13
C THR A 209 -11.08 18.80 5.25
N LEU A 210 -12.36 18.74 4.90
CA LEU A 210 -13.41 18.43 5.87
C LEU A 210 -13.13 17.03 6.48
N PRO A 211 -13.37 16.80 7.79
CA PRO A 211 -13.33 15.46 8.36
C PRO A 211 -14.23 14.50 7.57
N LEU A 212 -13.83 13.24 7.46
CA LEU A 212 -14.67 12.20 6.90
C LEU A 212 -15.91 12.01 7.78
N SER A 213 -17.03 11.61 7.16
CA SER A 213 -18.16 11.08 7.90
C SER A 213 -17.89 9.64 8.32
N ASP A 214 -18.52 9.18 9.39
CA ASP A 214 -18.43 7.82 9.95
C ASP A 214 -18.63 6.75 8.86
N ARG A 215 -19.51 7.04 7.89
CA ARG A 215 -19.75 6.19 6.72
C ARG A 215 -18.54 6.12 5.79
N ALA A 216 -17.94 7.26 5.43
CA ALA A 216 -16.80 7.29 4.53
C ALA A 216 -15.57 6.62 5.16
N GLU A 217 -15.35 6.83 6.46
CA GLU A 217 -14.30 6.15 7.23
C GLU A 217 -14.52 4.62 7.24
N ALA A 218 -15.74 4.17 7.54
CA ALA A 218 -16.10 2.74 7.48
C ALA A 218 -15.96 2.13 6.06
N GLU A 219 -16.22 2.90 5.00
CA GLU A 219 -15.99 2.46 3.62
C GLU A 219 -14.48 2.30 3.32
N PHE A 220 -13.63 3.23 3.76
CA PHE A 220 -12.17 3.07 3.66
C PHE A 220 -11.65 1.88 4.45
N ASP A 221 -12.07 1.69 5.71
CA ASP A 221 -11.63 0.56 6.53
C ASP A 221 -12.13 -0.78 5.99
N THR A 222 -13.34 -0.82 5.40
CA THR A 222 -13.82 -2.01 4.67
C THR A 222 -12.88 -2.36 3.51
N ILE A 223 -12.42 -1.36 2.73
CA ILE A 223 -11.46 -1.57 1.63
C ILE A 223 -10.12 -2.10 2.15
N LYS A 224 -9.58 -1.50 3.24
CA LYS A 224 -8.34 -1.97 3.89
C LYS A 224 -8.46 -3.43 4.34
N LEU A 225 -9.53 -3.77 5.06
CA LEU A 225 -9.77 -5.11 5.61
C LEU A 225 -9.96 -6.17 4.51
N VAL A 226 -10.70 -5.86 3.44
CA VAL A 226 -10.87 -6.76 2.29
C VAL A 226 -9.54 -6.95 1.54
N GLY A 227 -8.76 -5.88 1.33
CA GLY A 227 -7.43 -5.97 0.73
C GLY A 227 -6.48 -6.85 1.55
N ALA A 228 -6.41 -6.62 2.86
CA ALA A 228 -5.61 -7.42 3.78
C ALA A 228 -6.06 -8.89 3.79
N ALA A 229 -7.36 -9.17 3.83
CA ALA A 229 -7.90 -10.53 3.81
C ALA A 229 -7.52 -11.30 2.52
N ILE A 230 -7.52 -10.64 1.36
CA ILE A 230 -7.07 -11.23 0.09
C ILE A 230 -5.56 -11.54 0.13
N ILE A 231 -4.74 -10.62 0.64
CA ILE A 231 -3.28 -10.82 0.80
C ILE A 231 -2.99 -11.97 1.77
N ILE A 232 -3.75 -12.07 2.86
CA ILE A 232 -3.64 -13.13 3.88
C ILE A 232 -4.15 -14.49 3.37
N LEU A 233 -5.05 -14.53 2.40
CA LEU A 233 -5.55 -15.79 1.82
C LEU A 233 -4.44 -16.56 1.07
N PHE A 234 -3.56 -15.86 0.34
CA PHE A 234 -2.45 -16.49 -0.40
C PHE A 234 -1.59 -17.42 0.48
N PRO A 235 -1.02 -16.98 1.62
CA PRO A 235 -0.19 -17.85 2.44
C PRO A 235 -0.96 -19.00 3.12
N PHE A 236 -2.26 -18.85 3.41
CA PHE A 236 -3.07 -19.96 3.89
C PHE A 236 -3.17 -21.12 2.88
N THR A 237 -3.08 -20.85 1.57
CA THR A 237 -3.04 -21.92 0.54
C THR A 237 -1.80 -22.81 0.61
N PHE A 238 -0.70 -22.35 1.22
CA PHE A 238 0.51 -23.16 1.36
C PHE A 238 0.38 -24.26 2.43
N ILE A 239 -0.58 -24.14 3.36
CA ILE A 239 -0.83 -25.17 4.38
C ILE A 239 -1.22 -26.51 3.72
N PRO A 240 -2.30 -26.63 2.90
CA PRO A 240 -2.62 -27.89 2.21
C PRO A 240 -1.55 -28.30 1.19
N ALA A 241 -0.85 -27.36 0.55
CA ALA A 241 0.23 -27.67 -0.39
C ALA A 241 1.39 -28.47 0.26
N ASN A 242 1.67 -28.24 1.54
CA ASN A 242 2.65 -29.01 2.31
C ASN A 242 2.28 -30.52 2.34
N PHE A 243 1.02 -30.84 2.66
CA PHE A 243 0.52 -32.22 2.70
C PHE A 243 0.61 -32.91 1.33
N ALA A 244 0.28 -32.19 0.26
CA ALA A 244 0.42 -32.69 -1.11
C ALA A 244 1.89 -32.99 -1.46
N SER A 245 2.83 -32.12 -1.08
CA SER A 245 4.25 -32.31 -1.35
C SER A 245 4.83 -33.57 -0.69
N PHE A 246 4.41 -33.86 0.56
CA PHE A 246 4.79 -35.09 1.27
C PHE A 246 4.25 -36.34 0.54
N LEU A 247 2.97 -36.32 0.14
CA LEU A 247 2.34 -37.42 -0.59
C LEU A 247 3.02 -37.69 -1.94
N VAL A 248 3.47 -36.64 -2.65
CA VAL A 248 4.24 -36.78 -3.90
C VAL A 248 5.61 -37.42 -3.65
N LYS A 249 6.37 -36.96 -2.63
CA LYS A 249 7.64 -37.59 -2.24
C LYS A 249 7.47 -39.06 -1.89
N GLU A 250 6.43 -39.40 -1.12
CA GLU A 250 6.13 -40.77 -0.71
C GLU A 250 5.74 -41.70 -1.87
N ARG A 251 4.98 -41.18 -2.86
CA ARG A 251 4.69 -41.89 -4.11
C ARG A 251 5.97 -42.11 -4.94
N ALA A 252 6.79 -41.07 -5.11
CA ALA A 252 8.03 -41.15 -5.88
C ALA A 252 9.03 -42.18 -5.30
N CYS A 253 9.20 -42.19 -3.98
CA CYS A 253 10.05 -43.18 -3.28
C CYS A 253 9.37 -44.55 -3.07
N LYS A 254 8.15 -44.76 -3.58
CA LYS A 254 7.32 -45.97 -3.38
C LYS A 254 7.13 -46.38 -1.90
N ALA A 255 7.31 -45.46 -0.94
CA ALA A 255 7.39 -45.82 0.48
C ALA A 255 6.05 -46.36 1.03
N LYS A 256 4.90 -45.92 0.48
CA LYS A 256 3.60 -46.54 0.77
C LYS A 256 3.58 -48.04 0.47
N HIS A 257 4.13 -48.46 -0.67
CA HIS A 257 4.14 -49.87 -1.07
C HIS A 257 5.02 -50.70 -0.12
N LEU A 258 6.21 -50.21 0.21
CA LEU A 258 7.11 -50.87 1.19
C LEU A 258 6.44 -51.04 2.55
N GLN A 259 5.67 -50.06 3.03
CA GLN A 259 4.99 -50.13 4.33
C GLN A 259 3.79 -51.08 4.35
N LEU A 260 3.04 -51.18 3.25
CA LEU A 260 1.98 -52.18 3.11
C LEU A 260 2.57 -53.60 3.02
N VAL A 261 3.67 -53.78 2.30
CA VAL A 261 4.42 -55.05 2.23
C VAL A 261 5.02 -55.43 3.58
N SER A 262 5.43 -54.45 4.40
CA SER A 262 5.91 -54.68 5.78
C SER A 262 4.80 -54.83 6.82
N GLY A 263 3.55 -55.11 6.42
CA GLY A 263 2.45 -55.41 7.34
C GLY A 263 1.86 -54.23 8.12
N VAL A 264 2.07 -52.97 7.69
CA VAL A 264 1.32 -51.82 8.23
C VAL A 264 -0.13 -51.92 7.77
N HIS A 265 -1.07 -51.88 8.71
CA HIS A 265 -2.49 -52.00 8.40
C HIS A 265 -2.96 -50.83 7.51
N PRO A 266 -3.72 -51.06 6.41
CA PRO A 266 -4.06 -49.99 5.45
C PRO A 266 -4.83 -48.80 6.01
N ALA A 267 -5.54 -48.96 7.15
CA ALA A 267 -6.25 -47.88 7.84
C ALA A 267 -5.40 -47.13 8.89
N VAL A 268 -4.12 -47.48 9.05
CA VAL A 268 -3.13 -46.79 9.92
C VAL A 268 -2.17 -45.90 9.10
N TYR A 269 -2.19 -46.06 7.76
CA TYR A 269 -1.39 -45.29 6.80
C TYR A 269 -2.14 -44.04 6.30
#